data_AF-A0A087UT11-F1
#
_entry.id   AF-A0A087UT11-F1
#
_cell.length_a   1.000
_cell.length_b   1.000
_cell.length_c   1.000
_cell.angle_alpha   90.00
_cell.angle_beta   90.00
_cell.angle_gamma   90.00
#
_symmetry.space_group_name_H-M   'P 1'
#
loop_
_entity.id
_entity.type
_entity.pdbx_description
1 polymer ?
#
loop_
_entity_poly.entity_id
_entity_poly.type
_entity_poly.pdbx_seq_one_letter_code
_entity_poly.pdbx_strand_id
1 'polypeptide(L)' 'MSCYSCSAKFGFLKKEIGCEVCGFAFCQKCCKKREIRSDNDDRKQKLTCNNCYQHLTGNKPSIQETSPPLAHKK' A
#
# COMPACT_ATOMS: atom_id res chain seq x y z
N MET A 1 16.12 11.27 -0.84
CA MET A 1 14.81 10.60 -0.98
C MET A 1 13.85 11.12 0.09
N SER A 2 12.55 11.12 -0.19
CA SER A 2 11.51 11.63 0.71
C SER A 2 10.31 10.69 0.76
N CYS A 3 9.54 10.76 1.83
CA CYS A 3 8.31 9.99 1.99
C CYS A 3 7.34 10.26 0.83
N TYR A 4 6.88 9.20 0.15
CA TYR A 4 5.98 9.30 -1.00
C TYR A 4 4.63 9.95 -0.64
N SER A 5 4.16 9.82 0.60
CA SER A 5 2.86 10.36 1.02
C SER A 5 2.90 11.80 1.56
N CYS A 6 3.96 12.19 2.28
CA CYS A 6 3.99 13.48 2.99
C CYS A 6 5.23 14.32 2.67
N SER A 7 6.05 13.89 1.71
CA SER A 7 7.26 14.58 1.25
C SER A 7 8.31 14.84 2.35
N ALA A 8 8.16 14.24 3.53
CA ALA A 8 9.14 14.35 4.60
C ALA A 8 10.50 13.78 4.15
N LYS A 9 11.56 14.59 4.24
CA LYS A 9 12.94 14.15 3.98
C LYS A 9 13.36 13.06 4.97
N PHE A 10 13.97 12.01 4.45
CA PHE A 10 14.61 10.98 5.26
C PHE A 10 15.94 11.49 5.83
N GLY A 11 16.36 10.89 6.93
CA GLY A 11 17.61 11.20 7.63
C GLY A 11 17.72 10.39 8.90
N PHE A 12 18.69 10.71 9.76
CA PHE A 12 18.95 9.95 10.99
C PHE A 12 17.72 9.81 11.91
N LEU A 13 16.93 10.88 12.05
CA LEU A 13 15.71 10.88 12.87
C LEU A 13 14.47 10.34 12.14
N LYS A 14 14.52 10.23 10.81
CA LYS A 14 13.40 9.80 9.96
C LYS A 14 13.88 8.70 9.02
N LYS A 15 13.88 7.48 9.55
CA LYS A 15 14.22 6.28 8.79
C LYS A 15 13.27 6.10 7.61
N GLU A 16 13.85 5.61 6.52
CA GLU A 16 13.13 5.20 5.33
C GLU A 16 12.57 3.78 5.52
N ILE A 17 11.28 3.61 5.20
CA ILE A 17 10.57 2.35 5.38
C ILE A 17 9.78 2.04 4.09
N GLY A 18 9.99 0.85 3.53
CA GLY A 18 9.26 0.39 2.35
C GLY A 18 7.87 -0.14 2.69
N CYS A 19 6.89 0.10 1.81
CA CYS A 19 5.61 -0.60 1.85
C CYS A 19 5.72 -1.95 1.12
N GLU A 20 5.35 -3.05 1.77
CA GLU A 20 5.39 -4.40 1.18
C GLU A 20 4.33 -4.66 0.10
N VAL A 21 3.47 -3.66 -0.18
CA VAL A 21 2.35 -3.79 -1.14
C VAL A 21 2.60 -2.96 -2.39
N CYS A 22 2.99 -1.68 -2.25
CA CYS A 22 3.26 -0.81 -3.40
C CYS A 22 4.74 -0.56 -3.67
N GLY A 23 5.66 -1.02 -2.81
CA GLY A 23 7.10 -0.88 -2.98
C GLY A 23 7.67 0.54 -2.75
N PHE A 24 6.83 1.56 -2.59
CA PHE A 24 7.30 2.93 -2.34
C PHE A 24 7.87 3.12 -0.93
N ALA A 25 8.73 4.15 -0.80
CA ALA A 25 9.36 4.57 0.43
C ALA A 25 8.50 5.56 1.22
N PHE A 26 8.39 5.35 2.54
CA PHE A 26 7.59 6.15 3.45
C PHE A 26 8.33 6.40 4.77
N CYS A 27 7.89 7.41 5.52
CA CYS A 27 8.30 7.58 6.91
C CYS A 27 7.46 6.70 7.85
N GLN A 28 7.94 6.50 9.08
CA GLN A 28 7.26 5.69 10.11
C GLN A 28 5.83 6.16 10.47
N LYS A 29 5.48 7.43 10.20
CA LYS A 29 4.11 7.92 10.37
C LYS A 29 3.18 7.43 9.25
N CYS A 30 3.70 7.33 8.02
CA CYS A 30 2.94 7.00 6.82
C CYS A 30 2.94 5.51 6.49
N CYS A 31 3.94 4.74 6.94
CA CYS A 31 4.00 3.29 6.81
C CYS A 31 4.23 2.65 8.19
N LYS A 32 3.36 1.70 8.55
CA LYS A 32 3.37 1.02 9.85
C LYS A 32 3.15 -0.46 9.66
N LYS A 33 3.67 -1.25 10.59
CA LYS A 33 3.37 -2.69 10.66
C LYS A 33 1.93 -2.87 11.10
N ARG A 34 1.13 -3.55 10.29
CA ARG A 34 -0.31 -3.79 10.51
C ARG A 34 -0.64 -5.23 10.18
N GLU A 35 -1.65 -5.75 10.85
CA GLU A 35 -2.20 -7.06 10.53
C GLU A 35 -3.08 -6.97 9.27
N ILE A 36 -2.81 -7.82 8.30
CA ILE A 36 -3.55 -7.92 7.05
C ILE A 36 -3.96 -9.37 6.86
N ARG A 37 -5.22 -9.58 6.43
CA ARG A 37 -5.73 -10.88 6.04
C ARG A 37 -5.05 -11.32 4.74
N SER A 38 -4.43 -12.49 4.78
CA SER A 38 -3.87 -13.16 3.62
C SER A 38 -4.94 -13.98 2.91
N ASP A 39 -4.69 -14.37 1.66
CA ASP A 39 -5.59 -15.20 0.85
C ASP A 39 -6.01 -16.50 1.56
N ASN A 40 -5.09 -17.12 2.31
CA ASN A 40 -5.30 -18.36 3.07
C ASN A 40 -6.01 -18.17 4.43
N ASP A 41 -6.77 -17.10 4.65
CA ASP A 41 -7.40 -16.74 5.95
C ASP A 41 -6.41 -16.40 7.09
N ASP A 42 -5.12 -16.64 6.92
CA ASP A 42 -4.09 -16.27 7.89
C ASP A 42 -3.96 -14.75 8.07
N ARG A 43 -3.75 -14.33 9.31
CA ARG A 43 -3.46 -12.94 9.66
C ARG A 43 -1.95 -12.74 9.77
N LYS A 44 -1.39 -11.92 8.88
CA LYS A 44 0.06 -11.64 8.81
C LYS A 44 0.33 -10.17 9.05
N GLN A 45 1.37 -9.89 9.84
CA GLN A 45 1.82 -8.54 10.08
C GLN A 45 2.72 -8.07 8.93
N LYS A 46 2.26 -7.08 8.16
CA LYS A 46 3.01 -6.47 7.05
C LYS A 46 3.20 -4.97 7.25
N LEU A 47 4.34 -4.44 6.83
CA LEU A 47 4.61 -3.02 6.69
C LEU A 47 3.82 -2.46 5.50
N THR A 48 2.80 -1.67 5.82
CA THR A 48 1.92 -1.08 4.81
C THR A 48 1.76 0.42 5.00
N CYS A 49 1.73 1.14 3.87
CA CYS A 49 1.34 2.53 3.87
C CYS A 49 -0.17 2.68 4.13
N ASN A 50 -0.59 3.86 4.59
CA ASN A 50 -1.99 4.15 4.89
C ASN A 50 -2.94 3.81 3.73
N ASN A 51 -2.53 4.14 2.50
CA ASN A 51 -3.36 3.95 1.30
C ASN A 51 -3.53 2.46 0.96
N CYS A 52 -2.42 1.70 0.89
CA CYS A 52 -2.48 0.25 0.67
C CYS A 52 -3.27 -0.48 1.76
N TYR A 53 -3.11 -0.08 3.03
CA TYR A 53 -3.88 -0.67 4.11
C TYR A 53 -5.39 -0.45 3.91
N GLN A 54 -5.82 0.76 3.55
CA GLN A 54 -7.24 1.04 3.26
C GLN A 54 -7.78 0.25 2.08
N HIS A 55 -6.98 0.04 1.02
CA HIS A 55 -7.37 -0.79 -0.13
C HIS A 55 -7.53 -2.26 0.27
N LEU A 56 -6.62 -2.79 1.09
CA LEU A 56 -6.65 -4.19 1.52
C LEU A 56 -7.74 -4.49 2.54
N THR A 57 -8.08 -3.54 3.41
CA THR A 57 -9.17 -3.70 4.39
C THR A 57 -10.54 -3.28 3.84
N GLY A 58 -10.66 -3.00 2.54
CA GLY A 58 -11.93 -2.72 1.88
C GLY A 58 -12.59 -1.39 2.26
N ASN A 59 -11.83 -0.40 2.73
CA ASN A 59 -12.39 0.88 3.23
C ASN A 59 -12.27 2.03 2.21
N LYS A 60 -12.17 1.71 0.91
CA LYS A 60 -12.19 2.71 -0.18
C LYS A 60 -13.08 2.25 -1.34
N PRO A 61 -13.82 3.18 -1.97
CA PRO A 61 -14.56 2.88 -3.19
C PRO A 61 -13.56 2.54 -4.30
N SER A 62 -13.69 1.33 -4.86
CA SER A 62 -12.97 0.93 -6.06
C SER A 62 -13.34 1.90 -7.17
N ILE A 63 -12.40 2.73 -7.63
CA ILE A 63 -12.48 3.23 -9.00
C ILE A 63 -12.20 1.99 -9.83
N GLN A 64 -13.26 1.34 -10.30
CA GLN A 64 -13.17 0.18 -11.16
C GLN A 64 -12.39 0.62 -12.40
N GLU A 65 -11.14 0.17 -12.52
CA GLU A 65 -10.49 0.09 -13.82
C GLU A 65 -11.41 -0.77 -14.67
N THR A 66 -12.15 -0.13 -15.57
CA THR A 66 -12.90 -0.82 -16.61
C THR A 66 -11.88 -1.63 -17.39
N SER A 67 -11.80 -2.92 -17.10
CA SER A 67 -11.07 -3.87 -17.92
C SER A 67 -11.47 -3.63 -19.38
N PRO A 68 -10.51 -3.53 -20.33
CA PRO A 68 -10.87 -3.33 -21.72
C PRO A 68 -11.87 -4.41 -22.15
N PRO A 69 -12.94 -4.06 -22.90
CA PRO A 69 -13.94 -5.03 -23.31
C PRO A 69 -13.25 -6.16 -24.07
N LEU A 70 -13.58 -7.41 -23.72
CA LEU A 70 -13.13 -8.60 -24.44
C LEU A 70 -13.71 -8.58 -25.85
N ALA A 71 -13.07 -7.84 -26.75
CA ALA A 71 -13.32 -7.91 -28.18
C ALA A 71 -12.64 -9.18 -28.73
N HIS A 72 -13.22 -10.35 -28.45
CA HIS A 72 -12.89 -11.54 -29.21
C HIS A 72 -13.45 -11.35 -30.63
N LYS A 73 -12.54 -11.13 -31.59
CA LYS A 73 -12.84 -11.09 -33.02
C LYS A 73 -12.57 -12.46 -33.64
N LYS A 74 -13.53 -12.84 -34.49
CA LYS A 74 -13.57 -13.93 -35.49
C LYS A 74 -13.84 -15.34 -35.00
#